data_AF-A0AA41SCM7-F1
#
_entry.id   AF-A0AA41SCM7-F1
#
_cell.length_a   1.000
_cell.length_b   1.000
_cell.length_c   1.000
_cell.angle_alpha   90.00
_cell.angle_beta   90.00
_cell.angle_gamma   90.00
#
_symmetry.space_group_name_H-M   'P 1'
#
loop_
_entity.id
_entity.type
_entity.pdbx_description
1 polymer ?
#
loop_
_entity_poly.entity_id
_entity_poly.type
_entity_poly.pdbx_seq_one_letter_code
_entity_poly.pdbx_strand_id
1 'polypeptide(L)'
;MESMTEVQTGIESLKKKLERDIELLTEKKTKVESDVKSLNNEKTRLGTATESLNNEKNTLSVEKTRLLCDVESLRSEKTKMASDICLLNKRKSVLESDIESDEKEKSKLGTELEFFGKEKEQLQSDINLLDKNKCGLQSAIKVLIKETTTQGNGIENMNSNKAVLEKDIELLNSEKAKIASELELLNKEKSTLASEKIQLEADEELGEEKDEFIHSSIIELDESFHEREKALAENEKLVARDNQELREAQQELIKLMESVTVTTNTVIGVKRMRGESGDQVLWNFREKRRATLKEVINFQLNRTDK
;
A
#
# COMPACT_ATOMS: atom_id res chain seq x y z
N MET A 1 -35.86 -75.62 205.52
CA MET A 1 -34.81 -74.67 205.08
C MET A 1 -34.24 -75.02 203.70
N GLU A 2 -34.22 -76.30 203.29
CA GLU A 2 -33.73 -76.76 201.97
C GLU A 2 -34.63 -76.45 200.74
N SER A 3 -35.95 -76.27 200.91
CA SER A 3 -36.85 -76.02 199.75
C SER A 3 -36.78 -74.58 199.21
N MET A 4 -36.35 -73.62 200.03
CA MET A 4 -36.22 -72.22 199.61
C MET A 4 -34.94 -72.00 198.79
N THR A 5 -33.88 -72.77 199.08
CA THR A 5 -32.62 -72.78 198.33
C THR A 5 -32.74 -73.40 196.93
N GLU A 6 -33.62 -74.39 196.72
CA GLU A 6 -33.92 -74.93 195.38
C GLU A 6 -34.67 -73.94 194.49
N VAL A 7 -35.65 -73.22 195.05
CA VAL A 7 -36.37 -72.16 194.31
C VAL A 7 -35.43 -71.01 193.96
N GLN A 8 -34.56 -70.60 194.89
CA GLN A 8 -33.56 -69.56 194.67
C GLN A 8 -32.56 -69.95 193.56
N THR A 9 -32.09 -71.20 193.54
CA THR A 9 -31.16 -71.69 192.51
C THR A 9 -31.85 -71.85 191.14
N GLY A 10 -33.14 -72.24 191.10
CA GLY A 10 -33.93 -72.28 189.87
C GLY A 10 -34.15 -70.88 189.25
N ILE A 11 -34.45 -69.88 190.09
CA ILE A 11 -34.55 -68.47 189.67
C ILE A 11 -33.22 -67.97 189.13
N GLU A 12 -32.10 -68.26 189.80
CA GLU A 12 -30.76 -67.84 189.36
C GLU A 12 -30.37 -68.51 188.01
N SER A 13 -30.77 -69.77 187.80
CA SER A 13 -30.57 -70.49 186.53
C SER A 13 -31.38 -69.87 185.38
N LEU A 14 -32.66 -69.55 185.62
CA LEU A 14 -33.51 -68.88 184.65
C LEU A 14 -32.99 -67.48 184.31
N LYS A 15 -32.51 -66.73 185.30
CA LYS A 15 -31.89 -65.42 185.11
C LYS A 15 -30.65 -65.51 184.22
N LYS A 16 -29.74 -66.46 184.48
CA LYS A 16 -28.57 -66.72 183.63
C LYS A 16 -28.93 -67.17 182.21
N LYS A 17 -30.07 -67.85 182.03
CA LYS A 17 -30.58 -68.20 180.70
C LYS A 17 -31.11 -66.97 179.97
N LEU A 18 -31.90 -66.15 180.65
CA LEU A 18 -32.43 -64.90 180.12
C LEU A 18 -31.31 -63.91 179.75
N GLU A 19 -30.27 -63.78 180.58
CA GLU A 19 -29.09 -62.97 180.29
C GLU A 19 -28.38 -63.43 179.00
N ARG A 20 -28.18 -64.75 178.83
CA ARG A 20 -27.62 -65.31 177.59
C ARG A 20 -28.51 -65.07 176.37
N ASP A 21 -29.83 -65.22 176.51
CA ASP A 21 -30.77 -64.96 175.42
C ASP A 21 -30.77 -63.47 175.03
N ILE A 22 -30.68 -62.56 176.01
CA ILE A 22 -30.53 -61.10 175.79
C ILE A 22 -29.22 -60.80 175.07
N GLU A 23 -28.11 -61.43 175.48
CA GLU A 23 -26.81 -61.25 174.85
C GLU A 23 -26.81 -61.73 173.40
N LEU A 24 -27.35 -62.94 173.12
CA LEU A 24 -27.53 -63.48 171.78
C LEU A 24 -28.46 -62.63 170.90
N LEU A 25 -29.55 -62.11 171.48
CA LEU A 25 -30.46 -61.20 170.76
C LEU A 25 -29.77 -59.86 170.45
N THR A 26 -28.93 -59.36 171.36
CA THR A 26 -28.16 -58.13 171.16
C THR A 26 -27.13 -58.32 170.04
N GLU A 27 -26.41 -59.44 170.01
CA GLU A 27 -25.48 -59.79 168.93
C GLU A 27 -26.19 -59.95 167.57
N LYS A 28 -27.35 -60.61 167.56
CA LYS A 28 -28.16 -60.72 166.33
C LYS A 28 -28.65 -59.34 165.86
N LYS A 29 -29.06 -58.47 166.79
CA LYS A 29 -29.52 -57.11 166.47
C LYS A 29 -28.39 -56.30 165.85
N THR A 30 -27.18 -56.29 166.42
CA THR A 30 -26.03 -55.55 165.87
C THR A 30 -25.62 -56.08 164.50
N LYS A 31 -25.68 -57.40 164.29
CA LYS A 31 -25.44 -58.01 162.97
C LYS A 31 -26.47 -57.55 161.93
N VAL A 32 -27.76 -57.60 162.26
CA VAL A 32 -28.83 -57.12 161.37
C VAL A 32 -28.67 -55.63 161.07
N GLU A 33 -28.34 -54.81 162.06
CA GLU A 33 -28.07 -53.37 161.85
C GLU A 33 -26.90 -53.14 160.89
N SER A 34 -25.83 -53.93 161.00
CA SER A 34 -24.70 -53.90 160.07
C SER A 34 -25.11 -54.32 158.64
N ASP A 35 -25.89 -55.40 158.50
CA ASP A 35 -26.38 -55.87 157.21
C ASP A 35 -27.31 -54.83 156.55
N VAL A 36 -28.21 -54.22 157.33
CA VAL A 36 -29.08 -53.12 156.86
C VAL A 36 -28.25 -51.94 156.38
N LYS A 37 -27.20 -51.55 157.12
CA LYS A 37 -26.30 -50.47 156.70
C LYS A 37 -25.56 -50.81 155.40
N SER A 38 -25.08 -52.05 155.26
CA SER A 38 -24.42 -52.54 154.05
C SER A 38 -25.36 -52.53 152.84
N LEU A 39 -26.56 -53.09 153.00
CA LEU A 39 -27.60 -53.10 151.96
C LEU A 39 -28.03 -51.69 151.56
N ASN A 40 -28.12 -50.76 152.52
CA ASN A 40 -28.45 -49.37 152.20
C ASN A 40 -27.33 -48.69 151.37
N ASN A 41 -26.06 -48.95 151.70
CA ASN A 41 -24.94 -48.48 150.89
C ASN A 41 -24.97 -49.08 149.48
N GLU A 42 -25.24 -50.38 149.35
CA GLU A 42 -25.37 -51.04 148.05
C GLU A 42 -26.53 -50.45 147.23
N LYS A 43 -27.69 -50.24 147.86
CA LYS A 43 -28.85 -49.57 147.23
C LYS A 43 -28.48 -48.18 146.71
N THR A 44 -27.73 -47.38 147.48
CA THR A 44 -27.27 -46.07 147.00
C THR A 44 -26.32 -46.18 145.80
N ARG A 45 -25.38 -47.13 145.81
CA ARG A 45 -24.45 -47.37 144.69
C ARG A 45 -25.17 -47.85 143.43
N LEU A 46 -26.17 -48.72 143.56
CA LEU A 46 -26.98 -49.17 142.43
C LEU A 46 -27.84 -48.03 141.88
N GLY A 47 -28.35 -47.15 142.75
CA GLY A 47 -29.07 -45.94 142.35
C GLY A 47 -28.21 -45.02 141.48
N THR A 48 -26.99 -44.70 141.92
CA THR A 48 -26.08 -43.84 141.14
C THR A 48 -25.63 -44.49 139.84
N ALA A 49 -25.37 -45.81 139.83
CA ALA A 49 -25.05 -46.53 138.60
C ALA A 49 -26.21 -46.51 137.59
N THR A 50 -27.44 -46.67 138.06
CA THR A 50 -28.65 -46.61 137.22
C THR A 50 -28.82 -45.23 136.60
N GLU A 51 -28.61 -44.16 137.38
CA GLU A 51 -28.68 -42.78 136.90
C GLU A 51 -27.59 -42.50 135.84
N SER A 52 -26.36 -42.96 136.07
CA SER A 52 -25.26 -42.86 135.11
C SER A 52 -25.58 -43.58 133.78
N LEU A 53 -26.08 -44.82 133.84
CA LEU A 53 -26.48 -45.57 132.65
C LEU A 53 -27.62 -44.88 131.90
N ASN A 54 -28.57 -44.27 132.60
CA ASN A 54 -29.65 -43.52 131.98
C ASN A 54 -29.13 -42.28 131.24
N ASN A 55 -28.15 -41.58 131.81
CA ASN A 55 -27.52 -40.43 131.17
C ASN A 55 -26.71 -40.84 129.92
N GLU A 56 -25.98 -41.95 129.98
CA GLU A 56 -25.27 -42.51 128.82
C GLU A 56 -26.25 -42.91 127.71
N LYS A 57 -27.34 -43.61 128.06
CA LYS A 57 -28.40 -43.97 127.12
C LYS A 57 -29.00 -42.75 126.43
N ASN A 58 -29.25 -41.66 127.17
CA ASN A 58 -29.76 -40.42 126.61
C ASN A 58 -28.75 -39.78 125.65
N THR A 59 -27.46 -39.77 126.01
CA THR A 59 -26.38 -39.24 125.17
C THR A 59 -26.27 -40.03 123.86
N LEU A 60 -26.27 -41.37 123.94
CA LEU A 60 -26.27 -42.25 122.76
C LEU A 60 -27.50 -42.06 121.89
N SER A 61 -28.68 -41.80 122.49
CA SER A 61 -29.90 -41.51 121.74
C SER A 61 -29.77 -40.21 120.93
N VAL A 62 -29.21 -39.15 121.53
CA VAL A 62 -28.95 -37.87 120.84
C VAL A 62 -27.94 -38.06 119.71
N GLU A 63 -26.84 -38.77 119.96
CA GLU A 63 -25.83 -39.04 118.93
C GLU A 63 -26.41 -39.85 117.76
N LYS A 64 -27.22 -40.87 118.06
CA LYS A 64 -27.93 -41.65 117.02
C LYS A 64 -28.80 -40.75 116.15
N THR A 65 -29.55 -39.82 116.74
CA THR A 65 -30.38 -38.88 115.95
C THR A 65 -29.54 -37.95 115.08
N ARG A 66 -28.40 -37.46 115.59
CA ARG A 66 -27.47 -36.63 114.82
C ARG A 66 -26.90 -37.37 113.62
N LEU A 67 -26.44 -38.60 113.81
CA LEU A 67 -25.90 -39.44 112.73
C LEU A 67 -26.95 -39.76 111.67
N LEU A 68 -28.23 -39.95 112.06
CA LEU A 68 -29.31 -40.13 111.10
C LEU A 68 -29.50 -38.89 110.22
N CYS A 69 -29.48 -37.69 110.81
CA CYS A 69 -29.54 -36.43 110.04
C CYS A 69 -28.34 -36.27 109.10
N ASP A 70 -27.13 -36.63 109.53
CA ASP A 70 -25.93 -36.57 108.68
C ASP A 70 -26.05 -37.54 107.49
N VAL A 71 -26.55 -38.76 107.73
CA VAL A 71 -26.78 -39.76 106.66
C VAL A 71 -27.82 -39.28 105.65
N GLU A 72 -28.92 -38.67 106.11
CA GLU A 72 -29.93 -38.09 105.21
C GLU A 72 -29.36 -36.93 104.37
N SER A 73 -28.54 -36.08 104.98
CA SER A 73 -27.86 -34.96 104.31
C SER A 73 -26.90 -35.48 103.21
N LEU A 74 -26.05 -36.45 103.55
CA LEU A 74 -25.14 -37.09 102.59
C LEU A 74 -25.89 -37.80 101.45
N ARG A 75 -27.05 -38.41 101.75
CA ARG A 75 -27.91 -39.02 100.73
C ARG A 75 -28.45 -37.98 99.77
N SER A 76 -28.90 -36.83 100.27
CA SER A 76 -29.35 -35.69 99.45
C SER A 76 -28.23 -35.18 98.55
N GLU A 77 -27.04 -34.94 99.09
CA GLU A 77 -25.86 -34.52 98.32
C GLU A 77 -25.51 -35.52 97.23
N LYS A 78 -25.47 -36.81 97.55
CA LYS A 78 -25.21 -37.89 96.57
C LYS A 78 -26.21 -37.84 95.40
N THR A 79 -27.49 -37.58 95.66
CA THR A 79 -28.50 -37.48 94.59
C THR A 79 -28.33 -36.25 93.71
N LYS A 80 -27.95 -35.11 94.29
CA LYS A 80 -27.61 -33.89 93.52
C LYS A 80 -26.40 -34.14 92.62
N MET A 81 -25.33 -34.70 93.19
CA MET A 81 -24.10 -35.00 92.46
C MET A 81 -24.34 -35.99 91.31
N ALA A 82 -25.18 -37.00 91.52
CA ALA A 82 -25.58 -37.92 90.45
C ALA A 82 -26.34 -37.21 89.31
N SER A 83 -27.18 -36.23 89.65
CA SER A 83 -27.91 -35.43 88.67
C SER A 83 -26.97 -34.54 87.87
N ASP A 84 -25.99 -33.90 88.54
CA ASP A 84 -24.98 -33.08 87.88
C ASP A 84 -24.11 -33.90 86.92
N ILE A 85 -23.70 -35.11 87.33
CA ILE A 85 -22.98 -36.05 86.45
C ILE A 85 -23.81 -36.38 85.21
N CYS A 86 -25.12 -36.60 85.36
CA CYS A 86 -26.00 -36.85 84.21
C CYS A 86 -26.06 -35.66 83.26
N LEU A 87 -26.17 -34.43 83.78
CA LEU A 87 -26.18 -33.21 82.98
C LEU A 87 -24.84 -32.99 82.26
N LEU A 88 -23.72 -33.21 82.94
CA LEU A 88 -22.38 -33.11 82.36
C LEU A 88 -22.19 -34.12 81.24
N ASN A 89 -22.64 -35.36 81.41
CA ASN A 89 -22.58 -36.38 80.35
C ASN A 89 -23.41 -35.98 79.13
N LYS A 90 -24.61 -35.42 79.32
CA LYS A 90 -25.41 -34.90 78.19
C LYS A 90 -24.69 -33.77 77.46
N ARG A 91 -24.10 -32.82 78.19
CA ARG A 91 -23.34 -31.71 77.61
C ARG A 91 -22.10 -32.20 76.86
N LYS A 92 -21.41 -33.21 77.41
CA LYS A 92 -20.28 -33.87 76.76
C LYS A 92 -20.70 -34.46 75.40
N SER A 93 -21.80 -35.22 75.35
CA SER A 93 -22.27 -35.81 74.09
C SER A 93 -22.67 -34.77 73.04
N VAL A 94 -23.25 -33.63 73.46
CA VAL A 94 -23.54 -32.51 72.53
C VAL A 94 -22.24 -31.95 71.96
N LEU A 95 -21.25 -31.65 72.81
CA LEU A 95 -19.96 -31.14 72.36
C LEU A 95 -19.22 -32.10 71.43
N GLU A 96 -19.29 -33.41 71.70
CA GLU A 96 -18.72 -34.43 70.81
C GLU A 96 -19.39 -34.40 69.42
N SER A 97 -20.71 -34.22 69.35
CA SER A 97 -21.44 -34.08 68.08
C SER A 97 -21.08 -32.78 67.35
N ASP A 98 -20.92 -31.67 68.07
CA ASP A 98 -20.53 -30.38 67.49
C ASP A 98 -19.14 -30.47 66.88
N ILE A 99 -18.18 -31.09 67.59
CA ILE A 99 -16.82 -31.33 67.08
C ILE A 99 -16.85 -32.17 65.79
N GLU A 100 -17.64 -33.25 65.74
CA GLU A 100 -17.76 -34.07 64.54
C GLU A 100 -18.35 -33.28 63.36
N SER A 101 -19.30 -32.38 63.62
CA SER A 101 -19.87 -31.50 62.62
C SER A 101 -18.83 -30.51 62.08
N ASP A 102 -18.09 -29.86 62.97
CA ASP A 102 -17.05 -28.89 62.62
C ASP A 102 -15.91 -29.55 61.81
N GLU A 103 -15.53 -30.79 62.14
CA GLU A 103 -14.53 -31.55 61.39
C GLU A 103 -14.99 -31.87 59.95
N LYS A 104 -16.29 -32.18 59.78
CA LYS A 104 -16.88 -32.39 58.44
C LYS A 104 -16.89 -31.09 57.64
N GLU A 105 -17.26 -29.97 58.26
CA GLU A 105 -17.24 -28.66 57.59
C GLU A 105 -15.82 -28.23 57.21
N LYS A 106 -14.86 -28.38 58.12
CA LYS A 106 -13.44 -28.14 57.86
C LYS A 106 -12.93 -28.97 56.69
N SER A 107 -13.33 -30.23 56.60
CA SER A 107 -12.95 -31.11 55.48
C SER A 107 -13.53 -30.64 54.14
N LYS A 108 -14.81 -30.24 54.12
CA LYS A 108 -15.45 -29.66 52.92
C LYS A 108 -14.75 -28.39 52.46
N LEU A 109 -14.50 -27.45 53.37
CA LEU A 109 -13.76 -26.22 53.07
C LEU A 109 -12.35 -26.51 52.55
N GLY A 110 -11.67 -27.53 53.09
CA GLY A 110 -10.39 -28.00 52.59
C GLY A 110 -10.45 -28.46 51.12
N THR A 111 -11.49 -29.22 50.75
CA THR A 111 -11.67 -29.67 49.35
C THR A 111 -12.02 -28.53 48.40
N GLU A 112 -12.85 -27.57 48.83
CA GLU A 112 -13.18 -26.38 48.04
C GLU A 112 -11.94 -25.50 47.80
N LEU A 113 -11.09 -25.33 48.82
CA LEU A 113 -9.85 -24.58 48.70
C LEU A 113 -8.89 -25.22 47.68
N GLU A 114 -8.78 -26.55 47.68
CA GLU A 114 -7.98 -27.28 46.69
C GLU A 114 -8.53 -27.10 45.27
N PHE A 115 -9.86 -27.15 45.11
CA PHE A 115 -10.53 -26.91 43.83
C PHE A 115 -10.23 -25.50 43.30
N PHE A 116 -10.42 -24.46 44.13
CA PHE A 116 -10.08 -23.08 43.75
C PHE A 116 -8.59 -22.89 43.45
N GLY A 117 -7.71 -23.63 44.13
CA GLY A 117 -6.29 -23.68 43.81
C GLY A 117 -6.03 -24.13 42.37
N LYS A 118 -6.66 -25.24 41.95
CA LYS A 118 -6.55 -25.77 40.58
C LYS A 118 -7.15 -24.83 39.54
N GLU A 119 -8.31 -24.24 39.83
CA GLU A 119 -8.95 -23.27 38.93
C GLU A 119 -8.05 -22.03 38.72
N LYS A 120 -7.44 -21.52 39.79
CA LYS A 120 -6.50 -20.41 39.73
C LYS A 120 -5.28 -20.73 38.86
N GLU A 121 -4.71 -21.92 38.98
CA GLU A 121 -3.57 -22.37 38.16
C GLU A 121 -3.94 -22.50 36.68
N GLN A 122 -5.15 -22.98 36.39
CA GLN A 122 -5.67 -23.07 35.02
C GLN A 122 -5.84 -21.67 34.42
N LEU A 123 -6.50 -20.76 35.14
CA LEU A 123 -6.68 -19.37 34.68
C LEU A 123 -5.34 -18.67 34.43
N GLN A 124 -4.34 -18.89 35.29
CA GLN A 124 -3.00 -18.35 35.08
C GLN A 124 -2.35 -18.89 33.79
N SER A 125 -2.56 -20.17 33.49
CA SER A 125 -2.07 -20.79 32.25
C SER A 125 -2.76 -20.20 31.01
N ASP A 126 -4.07 -19.98 31.08
CA ASP A 126 -4.84 -19.39 29.99
C ASP A 126 -4.41 -17.94 29.72
N ILE A 127 -4.17 -17.15 30.77
CA ILE A 127 -3.63 -15.78 30.66
C ILE A 127 -2.26 -15.79 29.94
N ASN A 128 -1.36 -16.70 30.32
CA ASN A 128 -0.04 -16.80 29.69
C ASN A 128 -0.15 -17.15 28.20
N LEU A 129 -1.09 -18.03 27.83
CA LEU A 129 -1.35 -18.39 26.43
C LEU A 129 -1.88 -17.19 25.64
N LEU A 130 -2.82 -16.43 26.21
CA LEU A 130 -3.37 -15.23 25.59
C LEU A 130 -2.29 -14.17 25.36
N ASP A 131 -1.38 -13.97 26.31
CA ASP A 131 -0.26 -13.03 26.16
C ASP A 131 0.71 -13.45 25.04
N LYS A 132 0.98 -14.76 24.92
CA LYS A 132 1.78 -15.29 23.81
C LYS A 132 1.10 -15.05 22.46
N ASN A 133 -0.21 -15.30 22.37
CA ASN A 133 -0.99 -15.05 21.16
C ASN A 133 -1.03 -13.57 20.79
N LYS A 134 -1.22 -12.69 21.79
CA LYS A 134 -1.17 -11.23 21.61
C LYS A 134 0.18 -10.77 21.05
N CYS A 135 1.29 -11.26 21.59
CA CYS A 135 2.63 -10.97 21.07
C CYS A 135 2.81 -11.45 19.62
N GLY A 136 2.31 -12.65 19.32
CA GLY A 136 2.32 -13.21 17.96
C GLY A 136 1.55 -12.33 16.96
N LEU A 137 0.33 -11.94 17.32
CA LEU A 137 -0.51 -11.07 16.49
C LEU A 137 0.12 -9.68 16.29
N GLN A 138 0.69 -9.08 17.33
CA GLN A 138 1.40 -7.80 17.20
C GLN A 138 2.59 -7.90 16.23
N SER A 139 3.31 -9.02 16.25
CA SER A 139 4.42 -9.25 15.33
C SER A 139 3.93 -9.41 13.89
N ALA A 140 2.85 -10.16 13.68
CA ALA A 140 2.22 -10.31 12.37
C ALA A 140 1.72 -8.96 11.80
N ILE A 141 1.08 -8.13 12.64
CA ILE A 141 0.65 -6.78 12.25
C ILE A 141 1.84 -5.92 11.81
N LYS A 142 2.97 -5.96 12.53
CA LYS A 142 4.18 -5.22 12.13
C LYS A 142 4.71 -5.67 10.77
N VAL A 143 4.64 -6.97 10.45
CA VAL A 143 5.04 -7.49 9.12
C VAL A 143 4.08 -6.97 8.04
N LEU A 144 2.76 -7.08 8.26
CA LEU A 144 1.76 -6.61 7.31
C LEU A 144 1.88 -5.11 7.02
N ILE A 145 2.17 -4.29 8.04
CA ILE A 145 2.41 -2.84 7.85
C ILE A 145 3.61 -2.63 6.93
N LYS A 146 4.72 -3.35 7.13
CA LYS A 146 5.90 -3.25 6.26
C LYS A 146 5.57 -3.65 4.82
N GLU A 147 4.88 -4.76 4.61
CA GLU A 147 4.46 -5.21 3.28
C GLU A 147 3.52 -4.20 2.60
N THR A 148 2.59 -3.63 3.36
CA THR A 148 1.68 -2.59 2.84
C THR A 148 2.46 -1.35 2.41
N THR A 149 3.47 -0.93 3.19
CA THR A 149 4.32 0.22 2.82
C THR A 149 5.17 -0.05 1.60
N THR A 150 5.74 -1.26 1.43
CA THR A 150 6.54 -1.59 0.25
C THR A 150 5.67 -1.67 -1.00
N GLN A 151 4.46 -2.23 -0.90
CA GLN A 151 3.48 -2.22 -1.98
C GLN A 151 3.06 -0.79 -2.36
N GLY A 152 2.82 0.07 -1.36
CA GLY A 152 2.52 1.49 -1.58
C GLY A 152 3.61 2.21 -2.38
N ASN A 153 4.88 2.04 -1.99
CA ASN A 153 6.01 2.59 -2.72
C ASN A 153 6.11 2.02 -4.16
N GLY A 154 5.81 0.73 -4.33
CA GLY A 154 5.76 0.09 -5.65
C GLY A 154 4.73 0.72 -6.58
N ILE A 155 3.54 1.04 -6.06
CA ILE A 155 2.47 1.72 -6.81
C ILE A 155 2.92 3.14 -7.19
N GLU A 156 3.53 3.89 -6.28
CA GLU A 156 4.02 5.24 -6.54
C GLU A 156 5.09 5.25 -7.66
N ASN A 157 6.00 4.28 -7.64
CA ASN A 157 7.01 4.11 -8.69
C ASN A 157 6.38 3.75 -10.05
N MET A 158 5.39 2.84 -10.07
CA MET A 158 4.67 2.51 -11.30
C MET A 158 3.92 3.72 -11.87
N ASN A 159 3.30 4.54 -11.02
CA ASN A 159 2.62 5.77 -11.45
C ASN A 159 3.62 6.78 -12.04
N SER A 160 4.81 6.90 -11.44
CA SER A 160 5.88 7.75 -11.97
C SER A 160 6.34 7.28 -13.36
N ASN A 161 6.57 5.97 -13.53
CA ASN A 161 6.92 5.39 -14.83
C ASN A 161 5.81 5.58 -15.87
N LYS A 162 4.54 5.42 -15.47
CA LYS A 162 3.40 5.69 -16.35
C LYS A 162 3.41 7.13 -16.86
N ALA A 163 3.66 8.11 -15.98
CA ALA A 163 3.72 9.52 -16.38
C ALA A 163 4.90 9.82 -17.33
N VAL A 164 6.03 9.11 -17.19
CA VAL A 164 7.15 9.21 -18.15
C VAL A 164 6.74 8.64 -19.51
N LEU A 165 6.15 7.45 -19.54
CA LEU A 165 5.68 6.82 -20.78
C LEU A 165 4.62 7.67 -21.49
N GLU A 166 3.72 8.32 -20.75
CA GLU A 166 2.74 9.26 -21.32
C GLU A 166 3.43 10.42 -22.05
N LYS A 167 4.48 11.02 -21.46
CA LYS A 167 5.28 12.06 -22.12
C LYS A 167 6.02 11.55 -23.35
N ASP A 168 6.60 10.35 -23.28
CA ASP A 168 7.28 9.75 -24.43
C ASP A 168 6.30 9.51 -25.59
N ILE A 169 5.08 9.07 -25.30
CA ILE A 169 4.00 8.93 -26.29
C ILE A 169 3.63 10.28 -26.91
N GLU A 170 3.50 11.35 -26.12
CA GLU A 170 3.25 12.71 -26.62
C GLU A 170 4.35 13.18 -27.56
N LEU A 171 5.63 12.97 -27.18
CA LEU A 171 6.78 13.31 -28.00
C LEU A 171 6.79 12.56 -29.32
N LEU A 172 6.61 11.24 -29.29
CA LEU A 172 6.54 10.41 -30.50
C LEU A 172 5.38 10.81 -31.43
N ASN A 173 4.23 11.18 -30.86
CA ASN A 173 3.11 11.70 -31.67
C ASN A 173 3.45 13.03 -32.33
N SER A 174 4.17 13.92 -31.65
CA SER A 174 4.62 15.19 -32.22
C SER A 174 5.63 14.98 -33.36
N GLU A 175 6.55 14.03 -33.21
CA GLU A 175 7.54 13.67 -34.23
C GLU A 175 6.86 13.02 -35.44
N LYS A 176 5.92 12.10 -35.21
CA LYS A 176 5.09 11.52 -36.27
C LYS A 176 4.34 12.59 -37.08
N ALA A 177 3.81 13.62 -36.43
CA ALA A 177 3.14 14.73 -37.11
C ALA A 177 4.10 15.59 -37.97
N LYS A 178 5.32 15.83 -37.48
CA LYS A 178 6.38 16.51 -38.26
C LYS A 178 6.75 15.72 -39.50
N ILE A 179 7.06 14.44 -39.34
CA ILE A 179 7.39 13.53 -40.45
C ILE A 179 6.24 13.49 -41.47
N ALA A 180 4.98 13.44 -41.02
CA ALA A 180 3.84 13.47 -41.92
C ALA A 180 3.77 14.78 -42.75
N SER A 181 4.08 15.92 -42.13
CA SER A 181 4.12 17.23 -42.80
C SER A 181 5.27 17.31 -43.80
N GLU A 182 6.46 16.82 -43.44
CA GLU A 182 7.62 16.72 -44.34
C GLU A 182 7.33 15.82 -45.54
N LEU A 183 6.64 14.70 -45.34
CA LEU A 183 6.23 13.79 -46.41
C LEU A 183 5.22 14.46 -47.36
N GLU A 184 4.28 15.26 -46.83
CA GLU A 184 3.36 16.04 -47.66
C GLU A 184 4.10 17.09 -48.51
N LEU A 185 5.08 17.79 -47.95
CA LEU A 185 5.94 18.72 -48.69
C LEU A 185 6.74 18.03 -49.78
N LEU A 186 7.40 16.91 -49.45
CA LEU A 186 8.16 16.12 -50.42
C LEU A 186 7.26 15.61 -51.55
N ASN A 187 6.02 15.24 -51.26
CA ASN A 187 5.07 14.80 -52.27
C ASN A 187 4.61 15.96 -53.19
N LYS A 188 4.49 17.18 -52.66
CA LYS A 188 4.25 18.40 -53.47
C LYS A 188 5.45 18.67 -54.38
N GLU A 189 6.66 18.65 -53.85
CA GLU A 189 7.89 18.84 -54.62
C GLU A 189 8.06 17.77 -55.72
N LYS A 190 7.76 16.50 -55.41
CA LYS A 190 7.73 15.43 -56.40
C LYS A 190 6.73 15.71 -57.52
N SER A 191 5.56 16.26 -57.20
CA SER A 191 4.52 16.59 -58.18
C SER A 191 4.92 17.78 -59.07
N THR A 192 5.60 18.79 -58.50
CA THR A 192 6.13 19.92 -59.27
C THR A 192 7.25 19.47 -60.19
N LEU A 193 8.21 18.66 -59.71
CA LEU A 193 9.27 18.09 -60.54
C LEU A 193 8.71 17.19 -61.65
N ALA A 194 7.65 16.43 -61.39
CA ALA A 194 6.98 15.65 -62.43
C ALA A 194 6.36 16.55 -63.51
N SER A 195 5.80 17.69 -63.12
CA SER A 195 5.24 18.67 -64.05
C SER A 195 6.34 19.37 -64.86
N GLU A 196 7.44 19.74 -64.21
CA GLU A 196 8.62 20.32 -64.87
C GLU A 196 9.28 19.34 -65.85
N LYS A 197 9.34 18.05 -65.49
CA LYS A 197 9.80 16.99 -66.40
C LYS A 197 8.95 16.92 -67.67
N ILE A 198 7.62 16.95 -67.55
CA ILE A 198 6.71 16.97 -68.71
C ILE A 198 6.93 18.23 -69.56
N GLN A 199 7.15 19.39 -68.92
CA GLN A 199 7.42 20.63 -69.64
C GLN A 199 8.73 20.57 -70.42
N LEU A 200 9.81 20.04 -69.81
CA LEU A 200 11.10 19.86 -70.49
C LEU A 200 11.00 18.87 -71.65
N GLU A 201 10.28 17.76 -71.49
CA GLU A 201 10.01 16.80 -72.58
C GLU A 201 9.26 17.49 -73.74
N ALA A 202 8.28 18.36 -73.46
CA ALA A 202 7.58 19.13 -74.48
C ALA A 202 8.47 20.20 -75.15
N ASP A 203 9.35 20.86 -74.38
CA ASP A 203 10.31 21.83 -74.91
C ASP A 203 11.38 21.13 -75.80
N GLU A 204 11.77 19.90 -75.46
CA GLU A 204 12.66 19.04 -76.25
C GLU A 204 11.99 18.63 -77.58
N GLU A 205 10.75 18.14 -77.55
CA GLU A 205 9.97 17.82 -78.76
C GLU A 205 9.82 19.04 -79.69
N LEU A 206 9.56 20.23 -79.13
CA LEU A 206 9.48 21.47 -79.90
C LEU A 206 10.85 21.92 -80.45
N GLY A 207 11.93 21.57 -79.78
CA GLY A 207 13.30 21.72 -80.27
C GLY A 207 13.56 20.82 -81.47
N GLU A 208 13.21 19.53 -81.38
CA GLU A 208 13.31 18.57 -82.48
C GLU A 208 12.46 19.00 -83.68
N GLU A 209 11.23 19.47 -83.47
CA GLU A 209 10.37 19.99 -84.55
C GLU A 209 10.97 21.24 -85.23
N LYS A 210 11.57 22.14 -84.45
CA LYS A 210 12.29 23.30 -84.99
C LYS A 210 13.52 22.90 -85.78
N ASP A 211 14.28 21.92 -85.29
CA ASP A 211 15.47 21.43 -85.98
C ASP A 211 15.09 20.71 -87.29
N GLU A 212 14.02 19.91 -87.29
CA GLU A 212 13.43 19.35 -88.52
C GLU A 212 12.97 20.44 -89.49
N PHE A 213 12.28 21.48 -88.99
CA PHE A 213 11.85 22.61 -89.81
C PHE A 213 13.03 23.37 -90.42
N ILE A 214 14.09 23.62 -89.64
CA ILE A 214 15.32 24.24 -90.11
C ILE A 214 15.98 23.35 -91.17
N HIS A 215 16.07 22.04 -90.94
CA HIS A 215 16.63 21.10 -91.91
C HIS A 215 15.84 21.07 -93.21
N SER A 216 14.51 21.01 -93.15
CA SER A 216 13.65 21.09 -94.35
C SER A 216 13.84 22.41 -95.08
N SER A 217 13.88 23.53 -94.36
CA SER A 217 14.10 24.87 -94.94
C SER A 217 15.48 25.00 -95.60
N ILE A 218 16.53 24.39 -95.01
CA ILE A 218 17.87 24.34 -95.60
C ILE A 218 17.86 23.51 -96.88
N ILE A 219 17.21 22.34 -96.90
CA ILE A 219 17.10 21.49 -98.09
C ILE A 219 16.40 22.27 -99.22
N GLU A 220 15.27 22.93 -98.93
CA GLU A 220 14.56 23.75 -99.93
C GLU A 220 15.42 24.91 -100.45
N LEU A 221 16.18 25.57 -99.56
CA LEU A 221 17.11 26.63 -99.95
C LEU A 221 18.25 26.11 -100.82
N ASP A 222 18.84 24.97 -100.47
CA ASP A 222 19.91 24.33 -101.24
C ASP A 222 19.41 23.89 -102.62
N GLU A 223 18.20 23.32 -102.72
CA GLU A 223 17.56 23.02 -104.01
C GLU A 223 17.35 24.28 -104.84
N SER A 224 16.83 25.36 -104.22
CA SER A 224 16.68 26.65 -104.90
C SER A 224 18.03 27.24 -105.32
N PHE A 225 19.08 27.05 -104.54
CA PHE A 225 20.42 27.53 -104.85
C PHE A 225 21.01 26.74 -106.02
N HIS A 226 20.83 25.41 -106.01
CA HIS A 226 21.27 24.52 -107.08
C HIS A 226 20.59 24.85 -108.43
N GLU A 227 19.28 25.10 -108.43
CA GLU A 227 18.56 25.53 -109.64
C GLU A 227 19.02 26.92 -110.12
N ARG A 228 19.30 27.86 -109.21
CA ARG A 228 19.89 29.16 -109.58
C ARG A 228 21.30 29.01 -110.16
N GLU A 229 22.14 28.17 -109.58
CA GLU A 229 23.51 27.93 -110.03
C GLU A 229 23.53 27.28 -111.42
N LYS A 230 22.62 26.33 -111.66
CA LYS A 230 22.38 25.73 -112.98
C LYS A 230 21.92 26.76 -114.01
N ALA A 231 20.97 27.62 -113.66
CA ALA A 231 20.54 28.74 -114.51
C ALA A 231 21.68 29.74 -114.78
N LEU A 232 22.59 29.94 -113.82
CA LEU A 232 23.76 30.80 -113.96
C LEU A 232 24.79 30.18 -114.92
N ALA A 233 25.04 28.87 -114.81
CA ALA A 233 25.89 28.13 -115.74
C ALA A 233 25.32 28.10 -117.18
N GLU A 234 24.00 28.08 -117.34
CA GLU A 234 23.34 28.22 -118.64
C GLU A 234 23.49 29.64 -119.20
N ASN A 235 23.35 30.67 -118.36
CA ASN A 235 23.61 32.06 -118.75
C ASN A 235 25.10 32.28 -119.12
N GLU A 236 26.05 31.70 -118.39
CA GLU A 236 27.47 31.77 -118.73
C GLU A 236 27.76 31.12 -120.09
N LYS A 237 27.11 29.99 -120.41
CA LYS A 237 27.19 29.36 -121.73
C LYS A 237 26.59 30.21 -122.84
N LEU A 238 25.49 30.92 -122.57
CA LEU A 238 24.90 31.89 -123.50
C LEU A 238 25.86 33.06 -123.76
N VAL A 239 26.43 33.65 -122.70
CA VAL A 239 27.41 34.74 -122.80
C VAL A 239 28.68 34.30 -123.54
N ALA A 240 29.12 33.06 -123.36
CA ALA A 240 30.25 32.51 -124.11
C ALA A 240 29.94 32.35 -125.61
N ARG A 241 28.69 32.01 -125.97
CA ARG A 241 28.20 31.88 -127.34
C ARG A 241 28.09 33.25 -128.02
N ASP A 242 27.51 34.23 -127.34
CA ASP A 242 27.38 35.59 -127.84
C ASP A 242 28.77 36.26 -128.06
N ASN A 243 29.75 35.98 -127.19
CA ASN A 243 31.13 36.44 -127.38
C ASN A 243 31.87 35.70 -128.51
N GLN A 244 31.46 34.48 -128.85
CA GLN A 244 32.00 33.75 -130.00
C GLN A 244 31.43 34.33 -131.30
N GLU A 245 30.12 34.56 -131.36
CA GLU A 245 29.42 35.20 -132.49
C GLU A 245 29.95 36.62 -132.74
N LEU A 246 30.25 37.38 -131.69
CA LEU A 246 30.87 38.70 -131.81
C LEU A 246 32.29 38.64 -132.40
N ARG A 247 33.08 37.60 -132.07
CA ARG A 247 34.41 37.40 -132.65
C ARG A 247 34.35 36.98 -134.12
N GLU A 248 33.36 36.19 -134.50
CA GLU A 248 33.13 35.78 -135.90
C GLU A 248 32.66 36.97 -136.75
N ALA A 249 31.73 37.79 -136.24
CA ALA A 249 31.32 39.03 -136.88
C ALA A 249 32.48 40.03 -137.06
N GLN A 250 33.42 40.09 -136.11
CA GLN A 250 34.62 40.94 -136.22
C GLN A 250 35.61 40.45 -137.29
N GLN A 251 35.73 39.13 -137.53
CA GLN A 251 36.60 38.61 -138.59
C GLN A 251 35.98 38.78 -139.98
N GLU A 252 34.65 38.69 -140.13
CA GLU A 252 33.98 38.98 -141.40
C GLU A 252 34.09 40.47 -141.80
N LEU A 253 34.02 41.39 -140.83
CA LEU A 253 34.16 42.82 -141.09
C LEU A 253 35.56 43.18 -141.64
N ILE A 254 36.61 42.52 -141.13
CA ILE A 254 37.99 42.72 -141.59
C ILE A 254 38.20 42.19 -143.01
N LYS A 255 37.56 41.06 -143.37
CA LYS A 255 37.66 40.48 -144.72
C LYS A 255 36.91 41.28 -145.79
N LEU A 256 35.80 41.93 -145.42
CA LEU A 256 35.00 42.76 -146.33
C LEU A 256 35.63 44.14 -146.60
N MET A 257 36.42 44.66 -145.66
CA MET A 257 37.01 46.00 -145.78
C MET A 257 38.20 46.12 -146.73
N GLU A 258 38.85 45.01 -147.11
CA GLU A 258 40.01 45.08 -148.03
C GLU A 258 39.62 45.07 -149.53
N SER A 259 38.35 44.96 -149.89
CA SER A 259 37.92 44.77 -151.30
C SER A 259 36.96 45.81 -151.89
N VAL A 260 36.67 46.93 -151.23
CA VAL A 260 35.71 47.93 -151.78
C VAL A 260 36.26 49.35 -151.84
N THR A 261 36.21 49.88 -153.06
CA THR A 261 36.54 51.23 -153.53
C THR A 261 35.33 52.18 -153.43
N VAL A 262 35.59 53.42 -152.95
CA VAL A 262 34.83 54.69 -153.17
C VAL A 262 33.44 54.80 -152.48
N THR A 263 33.21 55.79 -151.59
CA THR A 263 32.64 57.10 -151.95
C THR A 263 32.70 58.15 -150.80
N THR A 264 32.70 59.40 -151.23
CA THR A 264 32.83 60.72 -150.59
C THR A 264 31.76 61.11 -149.55
N ASN A 265 32.07 62.03 -148.62
CA ASN A 265 31.23 63.21 -148.26
C ASN A 265 31.93 64.15 -147.25
N THR A 266 32.42 65.32 -147.68
CA THR A 266 31.80 66.68 -147.63
C THR A 266 31.77 67.31 -146.22
N VAL A 267 32.80 68.11 -145.91
CA VAL A 267 33.00 68.82 -144.62
C VAL A 267 32.40 70.24 -144.69
N ILE A 268 31.10 70.34 -144.39
CA ILE A 268 30.40 71.60 -144.15
C ILE A 268 30.20 71.74 -142.64
N GLY A 269 30.59 72.87 -142.07
CA GLY A 269 30.52 73.11 -140.63
C GLY A 269 30.09 74.53 -140.28
N VAL A 270 29.58 74.70 -139.07
CA VAL A 270 29.12 76.00 -138.55
C VAL A 270 30.33 76.77 -138.01
N LYS A 271 30.60 77.97 -138.55
CA LYS A 271 31.70 78.83 -138.10
C LYS A 271 31.15 80.12 -137.46
N ARG A 272 31.53 80.37 -136.20
CA ARG A 272 31.23 81.61 -135.46
C ARG A 272 32.28 82.68 -135.79
N MET A 273 31.84 83.86 -136.19
CA MET A 273 32.71 85.03 -136.45
C MET A 273 32.94 85.81 -135.14
N ARG A 274 34.15 86.37 -134.95
CA ARG A 274 34.54 87.10 -133.74
C ARG A 274 34.30 88.61 -133.96
N GLY A 275 33.30 89.18 -133.29
CA GLY A 275 32.92 90.61 -133.31
C GLY A 275 31.46 90.81 -132.90
N GLU A 276 31.16 91.84 -132.10
CA GLU A 276 29.93 92.07 -131.31
C GLU A 276 28.62 92.11 -132.11
N SER A 277 28.06 90.93 -132.42
CA SER A 277 26.64 90.56 -132.64
C SER A 277 26.64 89.19 -133.33
N GLY A 278 26.48 88.13 -132.52
CA GLY A 278 26.89 86.76 -132.87
C GLY A 278 25.98 85.99 -133.82
N ASP A 279 26.03 86.30 -135.11
CA ASP A 279 25.36 85.51 -136.15
C ASP A 279 26.19 84.30 -136.64
N GLN A 280 25.55 83.14 -136.70
CA GLN A 280 26.14 81.87 -137.15
C GLN A 280 25.84 81.65 -138.64
N VAL A 281 26.85 81.25 -139.42
CA VAL A 281 26.70 81.01 -140.86
C VAL A 281 27.37 79.71 -141.29
N LEU A 282 26.70 78.96 -142.17
CA LEU A 282 27.23 77.72 -142.75
C LEU A 282 28.41 78.02 -143.67
N TRP A 283 29.55 77.38 -143.41
CA TRP A 283 30.82 77.69 -144.03
C TRP A 283 31.40 76.46 -144.72
N ASN A 284 31.84 76.63 -145.97
CA ASN A 284 32.56 75.60 -146.69
C ASN A 284 34.07 75.73 -146.35
N PHE A 285 34.57 74.80 -145.53
CA PHE A 285 35.94 74.83 -145.03
C PHE A 285 36.99 74.52 -146.10
N ARG A 286 36.62 73.86 -147.21
CA ARG A 286 37.54 73.58 -148.32
C ARG A 286 37.88 74.83 -149.11
N GLU A 287 36.88 75.67 -149.38
CA GLU A 287 37.01 76.85 -150.24
C GLU A 287 37.10 78.17 -149.47
N LYS A 288 37.05 78.12 -148.12
CA LYS A 288 37.15 79.27 -147.23
C LYS A 288 36.17 80.41 -147.60
N ARG A 289 34.93 80.05 -147.90
CA ARG A 289 33.83 80.99 -148.19
C ARG A 289 32.50 80.54 -147.56
N ARG A 290 31.53 81.47 -147.49
CA ARG A 290 30.14 81.13 -147.10
C ARG A 290 29.58 80.10 -148.09
N ALA A 291 28.92 79.07 -147.56
CA ALA A 291 28.37 77.99 -148.35
C ALA A 291 27.25 78.50 -149.27
N THR A 292 27.22 78.00 -150.50
CA THR A 292 26.19 78.32 -151.48
C THR A 292 24.90 77.53 -151.19
N LEU A 293 23.75 78.04 -151.65
CA LEU A 293 22.44 77.43 -151.37
C LEU A 293 22.37 75.94 -151.78
N LYS A 294 23.05 75.56 -152.86
CA LYS A 294 23.11 74.17 -153.36
C LYS A 294 23.85 73.23 -152.39
N GLU A 295 24.83 73.74 -151.65
CA GLU A 295 25.59 72.97 -150.65
C GLU A 295 24.82 72.82 -149.33
N VAL A 296 24.02 73.82 -148.97
CA VAL A 296 23.18 73.78 -147.75
C VAL A 296 22.07 72.73 -147.88
N ILE A 297 21.47 72.57 -149.07
CA ILE A 297 20.42 71.57 -149.31
C ILE A 297 20.99 70.14 -149.18
N ASN A 298 22.18 69.88 -149.69
CA ASN A 298 22.83 68.56 -149.58
C ASN A 298 23.21 68.22 -148.12
N PHE A 299 23.50 69.22 -147.29
CA PHE A 299 23.77 69.02 -145.87
C PHE A 299 22.51 68.59 -145.08
N GLN A 300 21.32 69.08 -145.44
CA GLN A 300 20.09 68.68 -144.74
C GLN A 300 19.56 67.30 -145.14
N LEU A 301 19.78 66.85 -146.38
CA LEU A 301 19.30 65.53 -146.85
C LEU A 301 20.10 64.34 -146.29
N ASN A 302 21.35 64.54 -145.87
CA ASN A 302 22.21 63.47 -145.29
C ASN A 302 22.06 63.28 -143.78
N ARG A 303 21.10 63.92 -143.13
CA ARG A 303 20.90 63.82 -141.67
C ARG A 303 19.85 62.79 -141.24
N THR A 304 19.23 62.09 -142.20
CA THR A 304 18.11 61.15 -141.95
C THR A 304 18.47 59.67 -141.91
N ASP A 305 19.75 59.28 -141.96
CA ASP A 305 20.15 57.89 -141.71
C ASP A 305 21.37 57.84 -140.77
N LYS A 306 21.10 57.88 -139.45
CA LYS A 306 21.92 57.30 -138.38
C LYS A 306 21.07 57.06 -137.13
#